data_AF-A0A1Q6EE61-F1
#
_entry.id   AF-A0A1Q6EE61-F1
#
_cell.length_a   1.000
_cell.length_b   1.000
_cell.length_c   1.000
_cell.angle_alpha   90.00
_cell.angle_beta   90.00
_cell.angle_gamma   90.00
#
_symmetry.space_group_name_H-M   'P 1'
#
loop_
_entity.id
_entity.type
_entity.pdbx_description
1 polymer ?
#
loop_
_entity_poly.entity_id
_entity_poly.type
_entity_poly.pdbx_seq_one_letter_code
_entity_poly.pdbx_strand_id
1 'polypeptide(L)'
;MRKNVFAGSMLLLACVALVACTTDSGEEVQYVKIGQNLCSFLAEGNQPLEIDVKASPAEWTVEMGASWVKAERTDDRTLTVTVDDNDTGAERSAVLQ
;
A
#
# COMPACT_ATOMS: atom_id res chain seq x y z
N MET A 1 60.75 17.60 -46.71
CA MET A 1 61.60 16.39 -46.80
C MET A 1 62.27 16.14 -45.45
N ARG A 2 62.53 14.87 -45.15
CA ARG A 2 63.14 14.27 -43.93
C ARG A 2 62.20 14.02 -42.74
N LYS A 3 61.67 12.80 -42.77
CA LYS A 3 61.13 11.99 -41.67
C LYS A 3 62.23 11.67 -40.65
N ASN A 4 61.83 11.40 -39.40
CA ASN A 4 62.39 10.42 -38.45
C ASN A 4 61.57 10.54 -37.13
N VAL A 5 61.24 9.54 -36.31
CA VAL A 5 61.48 8.08 -36.20
C VAL A 5 60.64 7.60 -34.98
N PHE A 6 60.05 6.39 -35.03
CA PHE A 6 59.75 5.38 -33.97
C PHE A 6 59.18 5.83 -32.59
N ALA A 7 58.43 5.07 -31.80
CA ALA A 7 57.75 3.77 -31.81
C ALA A 7 57.19 3.58 -30.37
N GLY A 8 56.20 2.70 -30.18
CA GLY A 8 55.78 2.18 -28.86
C GLY A 8 54.47 2.81 -28.38
N SER A 9 53.31 2.15 -28.53
CA SER A 9 52.81 1.04 -27.70
C SER A 9 52.65 1.44 -26.23
N MET A 10 51.43 1.82 -25.81
CA MET A 10 50.87 1.31 -24.55
C MET A 10 49.34 1.51 -24.51
N LEU A 11 48.65 0.38 -24.48
CA LEU A 11 47.26 0.21 -24.05
C LEU A 11 47.18 0.48 -22.53
N LEU A 12 46.24 1.33 -22.09
CA LEU A 12 45.76 1.49 -20.70
C LEU A 12 44.45 2.32 -20.80
N LEU A 13 43.28 1.73 -21.01
CA LEU A 13 42.38 1.07 -20.06
C LEU A 13 42.02 1.90 -18.80
N ALA A 14 40.71 2.14 -18.69
CA ALA A 14 39.92 2.47 -17.49
C ALA A 14 39.99 3.94 -17.00
N CYS A 15 38.93 4.56 -16.48
CA CYS A 15 37.65 4.06 -15.96
C CYS A 15 36.54 5.05 -16.35
N VAL A 16 35.51 4.59 -17.07
CA VAL A 16 34.22 5.28 -17.02
C VAL A 16 33.68 4.99 -15.63
N ALA A 17 33.75 5.96 -14.72
CA ALA A 17 33.03 5.89 -13.47
C ALA A 17 31.53 6.02 -13.79
N LEU A 18 30.93 4.91 -14.22
CA LEU A 18 29.50 4.67 -14.04
C LEU A 18 29.31 4.67 -12.52
N VAL A 19 29.06 5.84 -11.95
CA VAL A 19 28.31 5.92 -10.70
C VAL A 19 26.93 5.39 -11.06
N ALA A 20 26.81 4.07 -11.04
CA ALA A 20 25.54 3.43 -10.82
C ALA A 20 25.09 3.96 -9.48
N CYS A 21 24.16 4.93 -9.52
CA CYS A 21 23.29 5.16 -8.40
C CYS A 21 22.54 3.84 -8.23
N THR A 22 23.09 2.93 -7.44
CA THR A 22 22.31 1.83 -6.89
C THR A 22 21.45 2.49 -5.83
N THR A 23 20.46 3.27 -6.27
CA THR A 23 19.20 3.28 -5.55
C THR A 23 18.82 1.82 -5.53
N ASP A 24 18.92 1.20 -4.37
CA ASP A 24 18.29 -0.08 -4.08
C ASP A 24 16.81 0.15 -4.36
N SER A 25 16.41 -0.02 -5.62
CA SER A 25 15.03 0.07 -6.05
C SER A 25 14.42 -1.28 -5.74
N GLY A 26 14.55 -1.73 -4.49
CA GLY A 26 13.69 -2.76 -3.94
C GLY A 26 12.28 -2.26 -4.21
N GLU A 27 11.60 -2.86 -5.18
CA GLU A 27 10.27 -2.45 -5.58
C GLU A 27 9.40 -2.49 -4.32
N GLU A 28 8.91 -1.33 -3.87
CA GLU A 28 7.96 -1.31 -2.76
C GLU A 28 6.71 -2.05 -3.23
N VAL A 29 6.54 -3.27 -2.72
CA VAL A 29 5.41 -4.13 -3.07
C VAL A 29 4.14 -3.46 -2.58
N GLN A 30 3.25 -3.15 -3.52
CA GLN A 30 1.94 -2.56 -3.26
C GLN A 30 0.98 -3.62 -2.72
N TYR A 31 0.45 -3.44 -1.53
CA TYR A 31 -0.56 -4.36 -0.98
C TYR A 31 -1.46 -3.69 0.05
N VAL A 32 -2.64 -4.29 0.25
CA VAL A 32 -3.51 -4.07 1.40
C VAL A 32 -3.96 -5.44 1.93
N LYS A 33 -3.85 -5.65 3.24
CA LYS A 33 -4.40 -6.82 3.94
C LYS A 33 -5.31 -6.33 5.04
N ILE A 34 -6.54 -6.84 5.04
CA ILE A 34 -7.56 -6.50 6.02
C ILE A 34 -7.70 -7.67 6.97
N GLY A 35 -7.45 -7.44 8.25
CA GLY A 35 -7.53 -8.47 9.27
C GLY A 35 -8.94 -8.63 9.79
N GLN A 36 -9.90 -9.12 8.99
CA GLN A 36 -11.12 -9.88 9.37
C GLN A 36 -11.87 -10.25 8.07
N ASN A 37 -12.24 -11.52 7.88
CA ASN A 37 -12.87 -11.97 6.63
C ASN A 37 -14.39 -11.77 6.59
N LEU A 38 -15.06 -11.58 7.75
CA LEU A 38 -16.49 -11.30 7.89
C LEU A 38 -16.72 -10.59 9.23
N CYS A 39 -17.38 -9.43 9.21
CA CYS A 39 -17.78 -8.69 10.41
C CYS A 39 -19.28 -8.89 10.64
N SER A 40 -19.69 -9.16 11.87
CA SER A 40 -21.10 -9.32 12.24
C SER A 40 -21.47 -8.37 13.37
N PHE A 41 -22.64 -7.75 13.23
CA PHE A 41 -23.22 -6.81 14.17
C PHE A 41 -24.57 -7.33 14.64
N LEU A 42 -24.93 -7.00 15.88
CA LEU A 42 -26.26 -7.25 16.42
C LEU A 42 -27.29 -6.31 15.75
N ALA A 43 -28.58 -6.58 15.97
CA ALA A 43 -29.64 -5.71 15.45
C ALA A 43 -29.60 -4.31 16.09
N GLU A 44 -29.27 -4.20 17.38
CA GLU A 44 -29.23 -2.93 18.11
C GLU A 44 -28.07 -2.87 19.10
N GLY A 45 -27.64 -1.65 19.44
CA GLY A 45 -26.69 -1.42 20.53
C GLY A 45 -25.25 -1.83 20.21
N ASN A 46 -24.90 -1.81 18.93
CA ASN A 46 -23.56 -2.16 18.46
C ASN A 46 -22.49 -1.21 18.99
N GLN A 47 -21.31 -1.76 19.28
CA GLN A 47 -20.10 -0.97 19.50
C GLN A 47 -19.32 -0.87 18.18
N PRO A 48 -18.52 0.20 17.99
CA PRO A 48 -17.62 0.28 16.85
C PRO A 48 -16.67 -0.94 16.80
N LEU A 49 -16.42 -1.42 15.59
CA LEU A 49 -15.47 -2.50 15.33
C LEU A 49 -14.19 -1.91 14.77
N GLU A 50 -13.06 -2.20 15.41
CA GLU A 50 -11.73 -1.81 14.93
C GLU A 50 -11.12 -2.95 14.12
N ILE A 51 -10.67 -2.65 12.91
CA ILE A 51 -10.07 -3.60 11.98
C ILE A 51 -8.64 -3.15 11.67
N ASP A 52 -7.68 -4.07 11.85
CA ASP A 52 -6.28 -3.84 11.48
C ASP A 52 -6.10 -3.97 9.96
N VAL A 53 -5.62 -2.89 9.36
CA VAL A 53 -5.29 -2.74 7.94
C VAL A 53 -3.77 -2.64 7.80
N LYS A 54 -3.19 -3.55 7.01
CA LYS A 54 -1.76 -3.51 6.67
C LYS A 54 -1.64 -3.13 5.21
N ALA A 55 -1.18 -1.90 4.95
CA ALA A 55 -0.95 -1.38 3.62
C ALA A 55 0.52 -1.01 3.41
N SER A 56 1.00 -1.12 2.17
CA SER A 56 2.29 -0.60 1.73
C SER A 56 2.14 0.02 0.35
N PRO A 57 2.48 1.31 0.15
CA PRO A 57 2.70 2.34 1.18
C PRO A 57 1.52 2.47 2.14
N ALA A 58 1.69 3.21 3.25
CA ALA A 58 0.66 3.39 4.27
C ALA A 58 -0.50 4.31 3.82
N GLU A 59 -0.91 4.23 2.56
CA GLU A 59 -2.03 4.97 2.00
C GLU A 59 -3.09 4.00 1.47
N TRP A 60 -4.33 4.22 1.91
CA TRP A 60 -5.50 3.48 1.48
C TRP A 60 -6.76 4.31 1.79
N THR A 61 -7.81 4.06 1.02
CA THR A 61 -9.15 4.65 1.17
C THR A 61 -10.18 3.56 1.41
N VAL A 62 -11.38 3.94 1.83
CA VAL A 62 -12.50 3.03 1.99
C VAL A 62 -13.79 3.67 1.45
N GLU A 63 -14.56 2.91 0.69
CA GLU A 63 -15.87 3.29 0.15
C GLU A 63 -16.98 2.48 0.81
N MET A 64 -18.05 3.19 1.22
CA MET A 64 -19.18 2.58 1.91
C MET A 64 -20.18 2.01 0.89
N GLY A 65 -20.44 0.69 0.95
CA GLY A 65 -21.45 0.05 0.11
C GLY A 65 -22.90 0.27 0.56
N ALA A 66 -23.13 0.91 1.70
CA ALA A 66 -24.46 1.22 2.19
C ALA A 66 -24.48 2.46 3.09
N SER A 67 -25.59 3.20 3.10
CA SER A 67 -25.73 4.44 3.89
C SER A 67 -25.82 4.22 5.40
N TRP A 68 -26.16 3.01 5.85
CA TRP A 68 -26.26 2.62 7.26
C TRP A 68 -24.95 2.08 7.83
N VAL A 69 -23.88 2.06 7.02
CA VAL A 69 -22.52 1.71 7.44
C VAL A 69 -21.66 2.96 7.38
N LYS A 70 -20.91 3.18 8.46
CA LYS A 70 -19.88 4.20 8.54
C LYS A 70 -18.55 3.51 8.76
N ALA A 71 -17.54 3.82 7.95
CA ALA A 71 -16.18 3.39 8.23
C ALA A 71 -15.22 4.55 8.06
N GLU A 72 -14.35 4.73 9.04
CA GLU A 72 -13.40 5.82 9.10
C GLU A 72 -12.01 5.28 9.34
N ARG A 73 -11.05 5.75 8.53
CA ARG A 73 -9.63 5.55 8.82
C ARG A 73 -9.26 6.47 9.97
N THR A 74 -9.00 5.88 11.13
CA THR A 74 -8.65 6.62 12.35
C THR A 74 -7.14 6.82 12.50
N ASP A 75 -6.35 5.91 11.93
CA ASP A 75 -4.89 6.04 11.78
C ASP A 75 -4.38 5.26 10.54
N ASP A 76 -3.07 5.05 10.41
CA ASP A 76 -2.48 4.37 9.25
C ASP A 76 -2.85 2.88 9.11
N ARG A 77 -3.34 2.27 10.19
CA ARG A 77 -3.58 0.85 10.33
C ARG A 77 -4.96 0.52 10.86
N THR A 78 -5.74 1.49 11.31
CA THR A 78 -7.03 1.23 11.95
C THR A 78 -8.17 1.74 11.08
N LEU A 79 -9.05 0.81 10.70
CA LEU A 79 -10.37 1.11 10.16
C LEU A 79 -11.42 0.90 11.25
N THR A 80 -12.12 1.95 11.65
CA THR A 80 -13.23 1.87 12.61
C THR A 80 -14.55 1.79 11.84
N VAL A 81 -15.28 0.68 12.00
CA VAL A 81 -16.59 0.44 11.37
C VAL A 81 -17.69 0.58 12.41
N THR A 82 -18.70 1.39 12.11
CA THR A 82 -19.94 1.54 12.88
C THR A 82 -21.11 1.25 11.97
N VAL A 83 -22.17 0.66 12.51
CA VAL A 83 -23.42 0.43 11.79
C VAL A 83 -24.58 1.04 12.58
N ASP A 84 -25.53 1.61 11.86
CA ASP A 84 -26.82 1.98 12.45
C ASP A 84 -27.56 0.72 12.89
N ASP A 85 -28.46 0.89 13.87
CA ASP A 85 -29.40 -0.16 14.29
C ASP A 85 -30.24 -0.66 13.10
N ASN A 86 -30.60 -1.94 13.12
CA ASN A 86 -31.35 -2.63 12.09
C ASN A 86 -32.77 -2.97 12.57
N ASP A 87 -33.69 -2.05 12.34
CA ASP A 87 -35.11 -2.12 12.69
C ASP A 87 -36.00 -2.79 11.60
N THR A 88 -35.38 -3.34 10.55
CA THR A 88 -36.11 -3.89 9.40
C THR A 88 -36.79 -5.25 9.66
N GLY A 89 -36.42 -5.92 10.75
CA GLY A 89 -36.89 -7.28 11.07
C GLY A 89 -36.28 -8.39 10.21
N ALA A 90 -35.27 -8.08 9.39
CA ALA A 90 -34.54 -9.05 8.57
C ALA A 90 -33.03 -8.79 8.57
N GLU A 91 -32.23 -9.79 8.21
CA GLU A 91 -30.79 -9.63 8.02
C GLU A 91 -30.49 -8.69 6.84
N ARG A 92 -29.45 -7.87 6.97
CA ARG A 92 -28.92 -7.03 5.90
C ARG A 92 -27.40 -7.14 5.84
N SER A 93 -26.82 -6.93 4.66
CA SER A 93 -25.38 -7.01 4.44
C SER A 93 -24.90 -5.86 3.56
N ALA A 94 -23.64 -5.48 3.75
CA ALA A 94 -22.95 -4.48 2.94
C ALA A 94 -21.51 -4.92 2.69
N VAL A 95 -20.91 -4.36 1.64
CA VAL A 95 -19.50 -4.56 1.29
C VAL A 95 -18.79 -3.22 1.43
N LEU A 96 -17.58 -3.24 1.98
CA LEU A 96 -16.66 -2.10 2.01
C LEU A 96 -15.56 -2.35 0.97
N GLN A 97 -15.15 -1.30 0.24
CA GLN A 97 -14.18 -1.40 -0.86
C GLN A 97 -13.01 -0.43 -0.70
#